data_AF-A0A8T7GF58-F1
#
_entry.id   AF-A0A8T7GF58-F1
#
_cell.length_a   1.000
_cell.length_b   1.000
_cell.length_c   1.000
_cell.angle_alpha   90.00
_cell.angle_beta   90.00
_cell.angle_gamma   90.00
#
_symmetry.space_group_name_H-M   'P 1'
#
loop_
_entity.id
_entity.type
_entity.pdbx_description
1 polymer ?
#
loop_
_entity_poly.entity_id
_entity_poly.type
_entity_poly.pdbx_seq_one_letter_code
_entity_poly.pdbx_strand_id
1 'polypeptide(L)'
;MNHGAEPITERTILTNKILRNFLYKTTIDGLSNIEINQIKMWIIPQKTENDDSYEINSGYYESMINQVLDELTNAGYLHYNFGDGIEDNDEKLFSLTKVGLDYASRIDNKNNYSEV
;
A
#
# COMPACT_ATOMS: atom_id res chain seq x y z
N MET A 1 -29.69 12.44 14.44
CA MET A 1 -28.78 13.00 13.43
C MET A 1 -28.06 11.81 12.82
N ASN A 2 -28.38 11.46 11.58
CA ASN A 2 -27.73 10.36 10.87
C ASN A 2 -26.34 10.86 10.47
N HIS A 3 -25.29 10.32 11.08
CA HIS A 3 -23.94 10.44 10.52
C HIS A 3 -23.91 9.57 9.27
N GLY A 4 -24.29 10.15 8.12
CA GLY A 4 -24.08 9.49 6.84
C GLY A 4 -22.59 9.20 6.71
N ALA A 5 -22.24 7.93 6.55
CA ALA A 5 -20.86 7.52 6.35
C ALA A 5 -20.28 8.34 5.19
N GLU A 6 -19.19 9.06 5.43
CA GLU A 6 -18.50 9.78 4.38
C GLU A 6 -18.07 8.78 3.30
N PRO A 7 -18.19 9.13 2.01
CA PRO A 7 -17.79 8.25 0.93
C PRO A 7 -16.30 7.90 1.06
N ILE A 8 -16.00 6.61 1.08
CA ILE A 8 -14.62 6.11 1.11
C ILE A 8 -13.96 6.50 -0.22
N THR A 9 -12.90 7.31 -0.16
CA THR A 9 -12.18 7.76 -1.34
C THR A 9 -11.31 6.64 -1.92
N GLU A 10 -11.02 6.67 -3.23
CA GLU A 10 -10.05 5.75 -3.86
C GLU A 10 -8.69 5.76 -3.15
N ARG A 11 -8.26 6.94 -2.68
CA ARG A 11 -7.04 7.11 -1.88
C ARG A 11 -7.10 6.35 -0.56
N THR A 12 -8.24 6.37 0.14
CA THR A 12 -8.45 5.61 1.39
C THR A 12 -8.41 4.11 1.13
N ILE A 13 -9.05 3.64 0.06
CA ILE A 13 -9.02 2.22 -0.34
C ILE A 13 -7.57 1.78 -0.62
N LEU A 14 -6.84 2.58 -1.40
CA LEU A 14 -5.44 2.31 -1.74
C LEU A 14 -4.55 2.27 -0.50
N THR A 15 -4.69 3.25 0.40
CA THR A 15 -3.95 3.33 1.66
C THR A 15 -4.15 2.07 2.51
N ASN A 16 -5.41 1.66 2.69
CA ASN A 16 -5.75 0.46 3.45
C ASN A 16 -5.18 -0.80 2.80
N LYS A 17 -5.25 -0.89 1.46
CA LYS A 17 -4.71 -2.03 0.71
C LYS A 17 -3.19 -2.14 0.86
N ILE A 18 -2.47 -1.03 0.75
CA ILE A 18 -1.02 -0.98 0.95
C ILE A 18 -0.65 -1.42 2.37
N LEU A 19 -1.24 -0.79 3.39
CA LEU A 19 -0.94 -1.10 4.80
C LEU A 19 -1.24 -2.56 5.19
N ARG A 20 -2.32 -3.14 4.65
CA ARG A 20 -2.66 -4.55 4.86
C ARG A 20 -1.65 -5.49 4.24
N ASN A 21 -1.20 -5.22 3.01
CA ASN A 21 -0.18 -6.05 2.38
C ASN A 21 1.14 -5.95 3.14
N PHE A 22 1.53 -4.76 3.59
CA PHE A 22 2.67 -4.59 4.49
C PHE A 22 2.53 -5.42 5.77
N LEU A 23 1.38 -5.32 6.45
CA LEU A 23 1.11 -6.10 7.66
C LEU A 23 1.25 -7.60 7.41
N TYR A 24 0.64 -8.10 6.34
CA TYR A 24 0.70 -9.51 5.97
C TYR A 24 2.15 -9.95 5.67
N LYS A 25 2.87 -9.20 4.83
CA LYS A 25 4.26 -9.53 4.46
C LYS A 25 5.21 -9.49 5.66
N THR A 26 5.03 -8.55 6.57
CA THR A 26 5.90 -8.45 7.75
C THR A 26 5.55 -9.47 8.83
N THR A 27 4.28 -9.78 9.05
CA THR A 27 3.85 -10.66 10.16
C THR A 27 3.79 -12.14 9.79
N ILE A 28 3.45 -12.46 8.54
CA ILE A 28 3.30 -13.83 8.04
C ILE A 28 4.57 -14.27 7.31
N ASP A 29 5.04 -13.49 6.35
CA ASP A 29 6.21 -13.86 5.53
C ASP A 29 7.54 -13.48 6.20
N GLY A 30 7.51 -12.71 7.31
CA GLY A 30 8.69 -12.27 8.04
C GLY A 30 9.55 -11.24 7.27
N LEU A 31 9.02 -10.63 6.22
CA LEU A 31 9.73 -9.65 5.40
C LEU A 31 9.71 -8.27 6.07
N SER A 32 10.90 -7.75 6.39
CA SER A 32 11.07 -6.43 7.02
C SER A 32 11.16 -5.28 6.01
N ASN A 33 11.59 -5.57 4.78
CA ASN A 33 11.77 -4.59 3.71
C ASN A 33 11.07 -5.07 2.44
N ILE A 34 10.37 -4.17 1.77
CA ILE A 34 9.55 -4.45 0.59
C ILE A 34 9.91 -3.46 -0.51
N GLU A 35 10.26 -3.97 -1.68
CA GLU A 35 10.61 -3.16 -2.84
C GLU A 35 9.39 -2.45 -3.42
N ILE A 36 9.57 -1.22 -3.90
CA ILE A 36 8.50 -0.46 -4.55
C ILE A 36 7.85 -1.23 -5.72
N ASN A 37 8.62 -2.02 -6.47
CA ASN A 37 8.10 -2.82 -7.56
C ASN A 37 7.14 -3.92 -7.06
N GLN A 38 7.40 -4.51 -5.90
CA GLN A 38 6.46 -5.45 -5.26
C GLN A 38 5.16 -4.74 -4.84
N ILE A 39 5.27 -3.51 -4.32
CA ILE A 39 4.10 -2.70 -3.95
C ILE A 39 3.27 -2.36 -5.20
N LYS A 40 3.93 -1.95 -6.29
CA LYS A 40 3.28 -1.69 -7.60
C LYS A 40 2.48 -2.91 -8.07
N MET A 41 3.04 -4.12 -7.97
CA MET A 41 2.36 -5.36 -8.35
C MET A 41 1.08 -5.66 -7.55
N TRP A 42 0.95 -5.18 -6.31
CA TRP A 42 -0.28 -5.37 -5.53
C TRP A 42 -1.43 -4.50 -6.00
N ILE A 43 -1.12 -3.37 -6.62
CA ILE A 43 -2.07 -2.29 -6.89
C ILE A 43 -2.37 -2.18 -8.37
N ILE A 44 -1.34 -2.11 -9.21
CA ILE A 44 -1.48 -2.02 -10.66
C ILE A 44 -2.09 -3.34 -11.12
N PRO A 45 -3.28 -3.32 -11.72
CA PRO A 45 -3.88 -4.57 -12.16
C PRO A 45 -3.01 -5.19 -13.27
N GLN A 46 -3.03 -6.51 -13.36
CA GLN A 46 -2.11 -7.24 -14.23
C GLN A 46 -2.86 -7.65 -15.49
N LYS A 47 -2.24 -7.47 -16.66
CA LYS A 47 -2.83 -7.91 -17.93
C LYS A 47 -3.04 -9.42 -17.87
N THR A 48 -4.26 -9.87 -18.19
CA THR A 48 -4.51 -11.31 -18.37
C THR A 48 -4.18 -11.72 -19.80
N GLU A 49 -3.78 -12.98 -20.00
CA GLU A 49 -3.29 -13.49 -21.30
C GLU A 49 -4.27 -13.31 -22.48
N ASN A 50 -5.55 -13.05 -22.21
CA ASN A 50 -6.61 -12.97 -23.22
C ASN A 50 -7.30 -11.59 -23.31
N ASP A 51 -6.73 -10.52 -22.74
CA ASP A 51 -7.33 -9.18 -22.82
C ASP A 51 -6.50 -8.26 -23.72
N ASP A 52 -6.77 -8.33 -25.01
CA ASP A 52 -6.10 -7.51 -26.03
C ASP A 52 -6.56 -6.05 -26.02
N SER A 53 -7.65 -5.73 -25.32
CA SER A 53 -8.18 -4.37 -25.14
C SER A 53 -7.72 -3.68 -23.86
N TYR A 54 -6.83 -4.33 -23.10
CA TYR A 54 -6.45 -3.89 -21.78
C TYR A 54 -5.46 -2.71 -21.79
N GLU A 55 -5.98 -1.50 -21.79
CA GLU A 55 -5.21 -0.27 -21.60
C GLU A 55 -5.24 0.16 -20.13
N ILE A 56 -4.23 -0.24 -19.36
CA ILE A 56 -3.99 0.37 -18.04
C ILE A 56 -3.19 1.64 -18.24
N ASN A 57 -3.67 2.73 -17.67
CA ASN A 57 -2.84 3.90 -17.41
C ASN A 57 -1.90 3.61 -16.22
N SER A 58 -0.79 2.92 -16.47
CA SER A 58 0.19 2.56 -15.42
C SER A 58 0.72 3.80 -14.70
N GLY A 59 0.96 4.90 -15.43
CA GLY A 59 1.43 6.16 -14.87
C GLY A 59 0.46 6.78 -13.85
N TYR A 60 -0.86 6.63 -14.05
CA TYR A 60 -1.86 7.07 -13.06
C TYR A 60 -1.69 6.29 -11.74
N TYR A 61 -1.61 4.97 -11.80
CA TYR A 61 -1.44 4.15 -10.61
C TYR A 61 -0.10 4.39 -9.93
N GLU A 62 0.99 4.51 -10.69
CA GLU A 62 2.31 4.82 -10.14
C GLU A 62 2.31 6.16 -9.41
N SER A 63 1.70 7.20 -9.99
CA SER A 63 1.55 8.50 -9.33
C SER A 63 0.77 8.40 -8.02
N MET A 64 -0.35 7.68 -8.01
CA MET A 64 -1.14 7.46 -6.80
C MET A 64 -0.39 6.67 -5.72
N ILE A 65 0.31 5.61 -6.11
CA ILE A 65 1.10 4.77 -5.20
C ILE A 65 2.19 5.60 -4.56
N ASN A 66 2.94 6.37 -5.35
CA ASN A 66 4.00 7.25 -4.84
C ASN A 66 3.45 8.28 -3.85
N GLN A 67 2.32 8.94 -4.18
CA GLN A 67 1.69 9.88 -3.27
C GLN A 67 1.28 9.23 -1.94
N VAL A 68 0.68 8.04 -1.98
CA VAL A 68 0.26 7.34 -0.76
C VAL A 68 1.46 6.88 0.06
N LEU A 69 2.53 6.39 -0.59
CA LEU A 69 3.76 6.01 0.11
C LEU A 69 4.41 7.23 0.78
N ASP A 70 4.48 8.36 0.10
CA ASP A 70 5.00 9.60 0.67
C ASP A 70 4.14 10.09 1.85
N GLU A 71 2.81 10.04 1.74
CA GLU A 71 1.90 10.38 2.84
C GLU A 71 2.10 9.46 4.05
N LEU A 72 2.19 8.14 3.82
CA LEU A 72 2.42 7.16 4.88
C LEU A 72 3.79 7.31 5.53
N THR A 73 4.83 7.65 4.76
CA THR A 73 6.16 7.94 5.29
C THR A 73 6.17 9.24 6.09
N ASN A 74 5.57 10.31 5.58
CA ASN A 74 5.48 11.60 6.29
C ASN A 74 4.64 11.51 7.57
N ALA A 75 3.62 10.63 7.60
CA ALA A 75 2.85 10.32 8.80
C ALA A 75 3.58 9.38 9.78
N GLY A 76 4.76 8.88 9.41
CA GLY A 76 5.59 8.01 10.25
C GLY A 76 5.13 6.55 10.30
N TYR A 77 4.24 6.12 9.41
CA TYR A 77 3.79 4.73 9.32
C TYR A 77 4.76 3.83 8.56
N LEU A 78 5.46 4.40 7.58
CA LEU A 78 6.49 3.72 6.79
C LEU A 78 7.84 4.42 6.94
N HIS A 79 8.92 3.66 6.80
CA HIS A 79 10.27 4.17 6.57
C HIS A 79 10.79 3.57 5.27
N TYR A 80 11.50 4.35 4.46
CA TYR A 80 12.21 3.84 3.30
C TYR A 80 13.72 4.05 3.40
N ASN A 81 14.46 3.17 2.72
CA ASN A 81 15.86 3.37 2.37
C ASN A 81 16.06 3.05 0.88
N PHE A 82 17.23 3.39 0.35
CA PHE A 82 17.61 3.01 -1.01
C PHE A 82 18.42 1.71 -0.97
N GLY A 83 18.09 0.77 -1.85
CA GLY A 83 18.92 -0.41 -2.09
C GLY A 83 20.33 0.00 -2.55
N ASP A 84 21.35 -0.72 -2.09
CA ASP A 84 22.77 -0.61 -2.48
C ASP A 84 23.38 0.82 -2.59
N GLY A 85 22.74 1.83 -2.01
CA GLY A 85 23.22 3.21 -1.96
C GLY A 85 23.04 4.04 -3.23
N ILE A 86 22.26 3.57 -4.21
CA ILE A 86 21.90 4.37 -5.39
C ILE A 86 20.55 5.01 -5.14
N GLU A 87 20.47 6.35 -5.19
CA GLU A 87 19.21 7.09 -5.04
C GLU A 87 18.35 6.97 -6.31
N ASP A 88 17.88 5.75 -6.59
CA ASP A 88 16.85 5.48 -7.58
C ASP A 88 15.52 5.23 -6.87
N ASN A 89 14.46 5.90 -7.34
CA ASN A 89 13.12 5.72 -6.81
C ASN A 89 12.61 4.29 -7.00
N ASP A 90 13.06 3.60 -8.06
CA ASP A 90 12.69 2.22 -8.32
C ASP A 90 13.43 1.20 -7.43
N GLU A 91 14.45 1.64 -6.68
CA GLU A 91 15.22 0.84 -5.71
C GLU A 91 14.83 1.13 -4.25
N LYS A 92 13.76 1.89 -4.02
CA LYS A 92 13.26 2.16 -2.67
C LYS A 92 12.75 0.87 -2.01
N LEU A 93 13.29 0.60 -0.83
CA LEU A 93 12.84 -0.44 0.08
C LEU A 93 12.05 0.19 1.22
N PHE A 94 10.83 -0.26 1.43
CA PHE A 94 9.93 0.25 2.46
C PHE A 94 9.75 -0.75 3.59
N SER A 95 9.59 -0.25 4.80
CA SER A 95 9.35 -1.04 6.01
C SER A 95 8.26 -0.40 6.87
N LEU A 96 7.47 -1.23 7.56
CA LEU A 96 6.53 -0.74 8.57
C LEU A 96 7.30 -0.25 9.79
N THR A 97 6.95 0.94 10.26
CA THR A 97 7.35 1.37 11.60
C THR A 97 6.49 0.69 12.65
N LYS A 98 6.89 0.79 13.92
CA LYS A 98 6.04 0.35 15.04
C LYS A 98 4.67 1.04 15.05
N VAL A 99 4.63 2.31 14.67
CA VAL A 99 3.39 3.11 14.59
C VAL A 99 2.52 2.60 13.43
N GLY A 100 3.12 2.34 12.28
CA GLY A 100 2.43 1.76 11.13
C GLY A 100 1.84 0.38 11.42
N LEU A 101 2.59 -0.47 12.14
CA LEU A 101 2.15 -1.81 12.52
C LEU A 101 0.90 -1.79 13.41
N ASP A 102 0.88 -0.95 14.45
CA ASP A 102 -0.29 -0.81 15.34
C ASP A 102 -1.50 -0.28 14.56
N TYR A 103 -1.29 0.74 13.72
CA TYR A 103 -2.36 1.30 12.91
C TYR A 103 -2.94 0.28 11.90
N ALA A 104 -2.09 -0.42 11.15
CA ALA A 104 -2.51 -1.44 10.20
C ALA A 104 -3.27 -2.60 10.88
N SER A 105 -2.81 -3.03 12.06
CA SER A 105 -3.48 -4.07 12.84
C SER A 105 -4.89 -3.64 13.28
N ARG A 106 -5.09 -2.35 13.62
CA ARG A 106 -6.42 -1.83 13.98
C ARG A 106 -7.35 -1.75 12.78
N ILE A 107 -6.85 -1.34 11.61
CA ILE A 107 -7.63 -1.34 10.36
C ILE A 107 -8.10 -2.75 10.05
N ASP A 108 -7.20 -3.74 10.15
CA ASP A 108 -7.55 -5.10 9.78
C ASP A 108 -8.60 -5.69 10.72
N ASN A 109 -8.44 -5.49 12.03
CA ASN A 109 -9.44 -5.92 13.02
C ASN A 109 -10.80 -5.25 12.80
N LYS A 110 -10.88 -3.94 12.50
CA LYS A 110 -12.16 -3.25 12.25
C LYS A 110 -12.94 -3.83 11.07
N ASN A 111 -12.24 -4.30 10.05
CA ASN A 111 -12.87 -4.90 8.88
C ASN A 111 -13.32 -6.36 9.11
N ASN A 112 -12.73 -7.07 10.07
CA ASN A 112 -13.19 -8.42 10.46
C ASN A 112 -14.47 -8.40 11.33
N TYR A 113 -14.80 -7.26 11.95
CA TYR A 113 -16.02 -7.09 12.75
C TYR A 113 -17.18 -6.41 12.00
N SER A 114 -17.02 -6.10 10.70
CA SER A 114 -18.11 -5.56 9.87
C SER A 114 -18.86 -6.63 9.07
N GLU A 115 -18.46 -7.90 9.17
CA GLU A 115 -19.09 -9.05 8.51
C GLU A 115 -19.84 -10.00 9.47
N VAL A 116 -20.17 -9.57 10.71
CA VAL A 116 -20.94 -10.36 11.69
C VAL A 116 -22.26 -9.69 12.06
#